data_AF-A0AAX3IDR7-F1
#
_entry.id   AF-A0AAX3IDR7-F1
#
_cell.length_a   1.000
_cell.length_b   1.000
_cell.length_c   1.000
_cell.angle_alpha   90.00
_cell.angle_beta   90.00
_cell.angle_gamma   90.00
#
_symmetry.space_group_name_H-M   'P 1'
#
loop_
_entity.id
_entity.type
_entity.pdbx_description
1 polymer ?
#
loop_
_entity_poly.entity_id
_entity_poly.type
_entity_poly.pdbx_seq_one_letter_code
_entity_poly.pdbx_strand_id
1 'polypeptide(L)'
;MKFKNEADKFAAVLVEVMRRTKELNAAENDDCFKRTFSETYVQDKGEILKGLGLNASLMGNFLATDWAVDRALGKAQILDLIINKPALKVLKERVASGVIVVDGTTDNYPTVKFESNKYFSKSLGDSILELIPSDGPNGSLGKGSNVCVKHNFGRQDVFVPDLMSGLLEAQGIVESVEKNFGVDAKPTKKSRLKM
;
A
#
# COMPACT_ATOMS: atom_id res chain seq x y z
N MET A 1 -1.26 26.31 11.83
CA MET A 1 -1.64 25.15 12.67
C MET A 1 -0.48 24.87 13.63
N LYS A 2 -0.69 24.58 14.93
CA LYS A 2 0.39 24.14 15.82
C LYS A 2 0.29 22.63 16.00
N PHE A 3 1.23 21.87 15.45
CA PHE A 3 1.33 20.41 15.65
C PHE A 3 1.76 20.10 17.09
N LYS A 4 1.17 19.09 17.73
CA LYS A 4 1.43 18.80 19.15
C LYS A 4 2.59 17.83 19.35
N ASN A 5 2.92 17.02 18.35
CA ASN A 5 4.00 16.03 18.39
C ASN A 5 4.48 15.68 16.97
N GLU A 6 5.49 14.81 16.85
CA GLU A 6 6.04 14.36 15.55
C GLU A 6 5.06 13.49 14.75
N ALA A 7 4.19 12.71 15.39
CA ALA A 7 3.17 11.91 14.71
C ALA A 7 2.11 12.79 14.02
N ASP A 8 1.73 13.91 14.64
CA ASP A 8 0.81 14.90 14.07
C ASP A 8 1.44 15.54 12.81
N LYS A 9 2.73 15.86 12.88
CA LYS A 9 3.47 16.40 11.73
C LYS A 9 3.55 15.37 10.60
N PHE A 10 3.85 14.11 10.94
CA PHE A 10 3.91 13.01 9.97
C PHE A 10 2.58 12.86 9.23
N ALA A 11 1.49 12.75 9.99
CA ALA A 11 0.15 12.62 9.44
C ALA A 11 -0.22 13.82 8.56
N ALA A 12 0.14 15.04 8.96
CA ALA A 12 -0.11 16.24 8.17
C ALA A 12 0.63 16.23 6.83
N VAL A 13 1.89 15.79 6.81
CA VAL A 13 2.66 15.62 5.56
C VAL A 13 1.97 14.60 4.65
N LEU A 14 1.57 13.43 5.17
CA LEU A 14 0.88 12.42 4.36
C LEU A 14 -0.43 12.95 3.77
N VAL A 15 -1.26 13.61 4.59
CA VAL A 15 -2.55 14.17 4.16
C VAL A 15 -2.35 15.22 3.08
N GLU A 16 -1.38 16.12 3.25
CA GLU A 16 -1.12 17.18 2.30
C GLU A 16 -0.56 16.65 0.97
N VAL A 17 0.34 15.66 1.02
CA VAL A 17 0.81 14.95 -0.18
C VAL A 17 -0.37 14.33 -0.93
N MET A 18 -1.18 13.52 -0.24
CA MET A 18 -2.33 12.84 -0.86
C MET A 18 -3.32 13.83 -1.48
N ARG A 19 -3.59 14.95 -0.80
CA ARG A 19 -4.46 16.03 -1.29
C ARG A 19 -3.88 16.63 -2.58
N ARG A 20 -2.62 17.06 -2.54
CA ARG A 20 -1.94 17.69 -3.68
C ARG A 20 -1.85 16.74 -4.87
N THR A 21 -1.54 15.47 -4.66
CA THR A 21 -1.55 14.47 -5.75
C THR A 21 -2.92 14.34 -6.39
N LYS A 22 -4.00 14.28 -5.59
CA LYS A 22 -5.37 14.18 -6.13
C LYS A 22 -5.75 15.41 -6.94
N GLU A 23 -5.35 16.60 -6.50
CA GLU A 23 -5.59 17.85 -7.24
C GLU A 23 -4.81 17.90 -8.56
N LEU A 24 -3.52 17.54 -8.53
CA LEU A 24 -2.69 17.46 -9.72
C LEU A 24 -3.27 16.44 -10.72
N ASN A 25 -3.69 15.27 -10.24
CA ASN A 25 -4.25 14.21 -11.07
C ASN A 25 -5.68 14.47 -11.53
N ALA A 26 -6.43 15.38 -10.88
CA ALA A 26 -7.77 15.75 -11.31
C ALA A 26 -7.74 16.60 -12.59
N ALA A 27 -6.65 17.32 -12.82
CA ALA A 27 -6.40 18.07 -14.06
C ALA A 27 -5.85 17.18 -15.18
N GLU A 28 -5.44 15.94 -14.87
CA GLU A 28 -4.83 15.01 -15.81
C GLU A 28 -5.87 13.99 -16.33
N ASN A 29 -6.09 14.02 -17.64
CA ASN A 29 -7.09 13.17 -18.30
C ASN A 29 -6.55 11.77 -18.63
N ASP A 30 -5.23 11.62 -18.72
CA ASP A 30 -4.59 10.35 -19.03
C ASP A 30 -4.01 9.71 -17.75
N ASP A 31 -4.51 8.52 -17.40
CA ASP A 31 -4.05 7.77 -16.24
C ASP A 31 -2.53 7.48 -16.29
N CYS A 32 -1.89 7.48 -17.48
CA CYS A 32 -0.45 7.26 -17.60
C CYS A 32 0.40 8.45 -17.16
N PHE A 33 -0.15 9.67 -17.11
CA PHE A 33 0.56 10.88 -16.64
C PHE A 33 0.23 11.24 -15.19
N LYS A 34 -0.75 10.56 -14.59
CA LYS A 34 -1.07 10.73 -13.17
C LYS A 34 0.11 10.34 -12.30
N ARG A 35 0.40 11.18 -11.32
CA ARG A 35 1.49 10.99 -10.35
C ARG A 35 1.03 10.07 -9.23
N THR A 36 1.97 9.31 -8.70
CA THR A 36 1.84 8.64 -7.42
C THR A 36 1.98 9.62 -6.26
N PHE A 37 1.51 9.22 -5.08
CA PHE A 37 1.73 9.98 -3.85
C PHE A 37 3.22 10.21 -3.56
N SER A 38 4.03 9.18 -3.77
CA SER A 38 5.47 9.21 -3.54
C SER A 38 6.22 10.16 -4.49
N GLU A 39 5.88 10.17 -5.79
CA GLU A 39 6.44 11.16 -6.73
C GLU A 39 6.09 12.59 -6.34
N THR A 40 4.85 12.79 -5.91
CA THR A 40 4.40 14.12 -5.46
C THR A 40 5.19 14.55 -4.23
N TYR A 41 5.40 13.65 -3.27
CA TYR A 41 6.22 13.94 -2.11
C TYR A 41 7.65 14.31 -2.51
N VAL A 42 8.33 13.49 -3.32
CA VAL A 42 9.72 13.75 -3.72
C VAL A 42 9.88 15.08 -4.46
N GLN A 43 8.96 15.39 -5.37
CA GLN A 43 9.04 16.60 -6.21
C GLN A 43 8.63 17.87 -5.44
N ASP A 44 7.61 17.78 -4.58
CA ASP A 44 7.01 18.95 -3.93
C ASP A 44 7.35 19.07 -2.43
N LYS A 45 8.22 18.20 -1.89
CA LYS A 45 8.55 18.12 -0.45
C LYS A 45 8.81 19.49 0.18
N GLY A 46 9.67 20.29 -0.44
CA GLY A 46 10.05 21.61 0.08
C GLY A 46 8.86 22.55 0.23
N GLU A 47 7.95 22.56 -0.76
CA GLU A 47 6.76 23.38 -0.74
C GLU A 47 5.72 22.87 0.25
N ILE A 48 5.52 21.55 0.32
CA ILE A 48 4.60 20.89 1.27
C ILE A 48 5.04 21.22 2.70
N LEU A 49 6.32 21.01 3.02
CA LEU A 49 6.85 21.32 4.35
C LEU A 49 6.71 22.80 4.68
N LYS A 50 7.06 23.69 3.74
CA LYS A 50 6.92 25.14 3.92
C LYS A 50 5.46 25.56 4.15
N GLY A 51 4.52 25.00 3.39
CA GLY A 51 3.08 25.28 3.53
C GLY A 51 2.52 24.82 4.87
N LEU A 52 3.06 23.74 5.42
CA LEU A 52 2.73 23.26 6.77
C LEU A 52 3.45 24.04 7.88
N GLY A 53 4.37 24.96 7.55
CA GLY A 53 5.20 25.67 8.53
C GLY A 53 6.27 24.76 9.17
N LEU A 54 6.66 23.69 8.48
CA LEU A 54 7.72 22.77 8.87
C LEU A 54 9.03 23.17 8.19
N ASN A 55 10.15 23.07 8.90
CA ASN A 55 11.47 23.32 8.33
C ASN A 55 12.10 21.99 7.90
N ALA A 56 12.66 21.95 6.69
CA ALA A 56 13.41 20.80 6.17
C ALA A 56 14.60 20.41 7.07
N SER A 57 15.23 21.36 7.79
CA SER A 57 16.30 21.06 8.76
C SER A 57 15.79 20.53 10.11
N LEU A 58 14.55 20.85 10.50
CA LEU A 58 13.90 20.31 11.70
C LEU A 58 13.37 18.87 11.50
N MET A 59 13.40 18.37 10.26
CA MET A 59 13.14 16.96 9.93
C MET A 59 14.35 16.05 10.22
N GLY A 60 15.52 16.60 10.59
CA GLY A 60 16.72 15.83 10.90
C GLY A 60 16.60 14.88 12.11
N ASN A 61 15.51 14.97 12.87
CA ASN A 61 15.16 14.06 13.97
C ASN A 61 13.76 13.45 13.82
N PHE A 62 13.16 13.51 12.63
CA PHE A 62 11.92 12.79 12.38
C PHE A 62 12.25 11.29 12.47
N LEU A 63 11.67 10.59 13.45
CA LEU A 63 11.72 9.12 13.50
C LEU A 63 11.15 8.46 12.23
N ALA A 64 10.45 9.22 11.38
CA ALA A 64 10.12 8.81 10.03
C ALA A 64 11.18 9.35 9.06
N THR A 65 12.12 8.48 8.70
CA THR A 65 13.03 8.71 7.56
C THR A 65 12.20 9.01 6.30
N ASP A 66 12.81 9.63 5.27
CA ASP A 66 12.13 9.79 3.97
C ASP A 66 11.58 8.45 3.46
N TRP A 67 12.26 7.36 3.80
CA TRP A 67 11.80 6.00 3.56
C TRP A 67 10.51 5.63 4.31
N ALA A 68 10.35 6.00 5.58
CA ALA A 68 9.12 5.75 6.32
C ALA A 68 7.93 6.57 5.80
N VAL A 69 8.17 7.81 5.34
CA VAL A 69 7.14 8.61 4.63
C VAL A 69 6.76 7.91 3.33
N ASP A 70 7.75 7.51 2.53
CA ASP A 70 7.54 6.85 1.24
C ASP A 70 6.75 5.55 1.37
N ARG A 71 7.04 4.70 2.38
CA ARG A 71 6.26 3.49 2.65
C ARG A 71 4.82 3.76 3.03
N ALA A 72 4.59 4.78 3.88
CA ALA A 72 3.25 5.15 4.28
C ALA A 72 2.43 5.68 3.08
N LEU A 73 3.06 6.46 2.20
CA LEU A 73 2.47 6.92 0.95
C LEU A 73 2.22 5.76 -0.02
N GLY A 74 3.15 4.81 -0.16
CA GLY A 74 2.96 3.61 -0.97
C GLY A 74 1.78 2.75 -0.49
N LYS A 75 1.66 2.54 0.83
CA LYS A 75 0.47 1.90 1.42
C LYS A 75 -0.81 2.67 1.13
N ALA A 76 -0.79 3.99 1.30
CA ALA A 76 -1.95 4.82 1.01
C ALA A 76 -2.34 4.76 -0.48
N GLN A 77 -1.36 4.73 -1.39
CA GLN A 77 -1.55 4.62 -2.83
C GLN A 77 -2.22 3.30 -3.22
N ILE A 78 -1.76 2.19 -2.64
CA ILE A 78 -2.37 0.86 -2.82
C ILE A 78 -3.84 0.89 -2.35
N LEU A 79 -4.08 1.40 -1.14
CA LEU A 79 -5.42 1.45 -0.56
C LEU A 79 -6.36 2.35 -1.38
N ASP A 80 -5.89 3.51 -1.83
CA ASP A 80 -6.68 4.42 -2.66
C ASP A 80 -7.13 3.74 -3.96
N LEU A 81 -6.22 3.03 -4.64
CA LEU A 81 -6.56 2.26 -5.84
C LEU A 81 -7.58 1.15 -5.55
N ILE A 82 -7.35 0.33 -4.52
CA ILE A 82 -8.27 -0.75 -4.15
C ILE A 82 -9.67 -0.21 -3.85
N ILE A 83 -9.78 0.93 -3.14
CA ILE A 83 -11.06 1.49 -2.73
C ILE A 83 -11.81 2.10 -3.93
N ASN A 84 -11.09 2.79 -4.81
CA ASN A 84 -11.66 3.65 -5.84
C ASN A 84 -11.76 3.01 -7.22
N LYS A 85 -11.05 1.91 -7.51
CA LYS A 85 -11.07 1.25 -8.81
C LYS A 85 -12.05 0.06 -8.82
N PRO A 86 -13.15 0.10 -9.60
CA PRO A 86 -14.16 -0.96 -9.62
C PRO A 86 -13.62 -2.35 -10.01
N ALA A 87 -12.57 -2.40 -10.83
CA ALA A 87 -11.95 -3.65 -11.24
C ALA A 87 -11.29 -4.43 -10.09
N LEU A 88 -10.96 -3.76 -8.97
CA LEU A 88 -10.32 -4.35 -7.79
C LEU A 88 -11.34 -4.77 -6.71
N LYS A 89 -12.55 -5.16 -7.13
CA LYS A 89 -13.68 -5.46 -6.25
C LYS A 89 -13.36 -6.53 -5.20
N VAL A 90 -12.71 -7.64 -5.58
CA VAL A 90 -12.41 -8.74 -4.65
C VAL A 90 -11.38 -8.29 -3.62
N LEU A 91 -10.30 -7.62 -4.05
CA LEU A 91 -9.34 -7.04 -3.09
C LEU A 91 -10.01 -6.06 -2.13
N LYS A 92 -10.91 -5.21 -2.62
CA LYS A 92 -11.67 -4.27 -1.79
C LYS A 92 -12.50 -4.99 -0.72
N GLU A 93 -13.25 -6.02 -1.11
CA GLU A 93 -14.04 -6.82 -0.19
C GLU A 93 -13.17 -7.53 0.86
N ARG A 94 -12.00 -8.05 0.45
CA ARG A 94 -11.09 -8.78 1.34
C ARG A 94 -10.25 -7.91 2.26
N VAL A 95 -9.92 -6.70 1.82
CA VAL A 95 -9.39 -5.66 2.72
C VAL A 95 -10.46 -5.27 3.75
N ALA A 96 -11.70 -5.05 3.33
CA ALA A 96 -12.79 -4.68 4.24
C ALA A 96 -13.12 -5.79 5.26
N SER A 97 -13.01 -7.07 4.89
CA SER A 97 -13.21 -8.20 5.81
C SER A 97 -11.97 -8.54 6.65
N GLY A 98 -10.83 -7.88 6.42
CA GLY A 98 -9.58 -8.12 7.14
C GLY A 98 -8.94 -9.48 6.83
N VAL A 99 -9.18 -9.99 5.63
CA VAL A 99 -8.55 -11.18 5.03
C VAL A 99 -7.25 -10.81 4.34
N ILE A 100 -7.25 -9.65 3.69
CA ILE A 100 -6.09 -9.02 3.09
C ILE A 100 -5.71 -7.80 3.92
N VAL A 101 -4.41 -7.62 4.13
CA VAL A 101 -3.82 -6.46 4.78
C VAL A 101 -2.87 -5.78 3.81
N VAL A 102 -2.92 -4.45 3.78
CA VAL A 102 -1.91 -3.62 3.14
C VAL A 102 -0.97 -3.11 4.22
N ASP A 103 0.27 -3.59 4.19
CA ASP A 103 1.33 -3.20 5.11
C ASP A 103 2.22 -2.15 4.45
N GLY A 104 2.63 -1.17 5.24
CA GLY A 104 3.62 -0.15 4.88
C GLY A 104 4.31 0.37 6.14
N THR A 105 4.25 -0.41 7.22
CA THR A 105 4.70 -0.05 8.57
C THR A 105 5.95 -0.81 8.98
N THR A 106 6.21 -1.97 8.37
CA THR A 106 7.47 -2.72 8.52
C THR A 106 8.63 -2.03 7.80
N ASP A 107 9.86 -2.42 8.12
CA ASP A 107 11.07 -1.96 7.40
C ASP A 107 11.15 -2.44 5.94
N ASN A 108 10.24 -3.33 5.55
CA ASN A 108 10.08 -3.84 4.19
C ASN A 108 9.31 -2.87 3.28
N TYR A 109 9.31 -3.16 1.99
CA TYR A 109 8.49 -2.50 0.99
C TYR A 109 6.98 -2.53 1.34
N PRO A 110 6.17 -1.57 0.87
CA PRO A 110 4.72 -1.69 0.98
C PRO A 110 4.25 -2.99 0.34
N THR A 111 3.43 -3.75 1.06
CA THR A 111 3.00 -5.09 0.62
C THR A 111 1.50 -5.28 0.74
N VAL A 112 0.94 -6.08 -0.17
CA VAL A 112 -0.40 -6.66 -0.02
C VAL A 112 -0.20 -8.11 0.39
N LYS A 113 -0.77 -8.51 1.53
CA LYS A 113 -0.58 -9.84 2.10
C LYS A 113 -1.86 -10.41 2.67
N PHE A 114 -1.95 -11.72 2.75
CA PHE A 114 -2.97 -12.39 3.53
C PHE A 114 -2.73 -12.17 5.03
N GLU A 115 -3.81 -12.02 5.80
CA GLU A 115 -3.75 -12.05 7.26
C GLU A 115 -3.60 -13.52 7.71
N SER A 116 -2.35 -13.98 7.83
CA SER A 116 -1.98 -15.38 8.11
C SER A 116 -2.65 -15.96 9.35
N ASN A 117 -2.84 -15.15 10.40
CA ASN A 117 -3.50 -15.60 11.62
C ASN A 117 -4.97 -16.01 11.44
N LYS A 118 -5.60 -15.62 10.33
CA LYS A 118 -7.00 -15.91 10.04
C LYS A 118 -7.22 -16.90 8.90
N TYR A 119 -6.29 -16.99 7.93
CA TYR A 119 -6.53 -17.69 6.67
C TYR A 119 -5.60 -18.87 6.37
N PHE A 120 -4.39 -18.92 6.94
CA PHE A 120 -3.44 -20.00 6.63
C PHE A 120 -2.88 -20.62 7.90
N SER A 121 -3.21 -21.89 8.14
CA SER A 121 -2.63 -22.68 9.24
C SER A 121 -1.23 -23.23 8.92
N LYS A 122 -0.70 -22.98 7.71
CA LYS A 122 0.62 -23.44 7.27
C LYS A 122 1.35 -22.36 6.47
N SER A 123 2.68 -22.37 6.63
CA SER A 123 3.72 -21.44 6.21
C SER A 123 3.86 -21.18 4.69
N LEU A 124 2.77 -20.94 3.99
CA LEU A 124 2.84 -20.33 2.67
C LEU A 124 3.08 -18.84 2.90
N GLY A 125 4.04 -18.24 2.18
CA GLY A 125 4.34 -16.81 2.34
C GLY A 125 3.06 -15.97 2.29
N ASP A 126 2.97 -14.97 3.18
CA ASP A 126 1.75 -14.18 3.32
C ASP A 126 1.64 -13.12 2.22
N SER A 127 2.79 -12.66 1.70
CA SER A 127 2.88 -11.58 0.72
C SER A 127 2.41 -12.03 -0.65
N ILE A 128 1.50 -11.28 -1.25
CA ILE A 128 0.95 -11.48 -2.60
C ILE A 128 1.60 -10.48 -3.56
N LEU A 129 1.91 -9.29 -3.07
CA LEU A 129 2.48 -8.20 -3.85
C LEU A 129 3.41 -7.38 -2.97
N GLU A 130 4.57 -7.04 -3.52
CA GLU A 130 5.52 -6.10 -2.96
C GLU A 130 5.72 -4.95 -3.95
N LEU A 131 5.50 -3.74 -3.48
CA LEU A 131 5.75 -2.53 -4.26
C LEU A 131 7.23 -2.16 -4.12
N ILE A 132 8.03 -2.59 -5.09
CA ILE A 132 9.49 -2.40 -5.07
C ILE A 132 9.82 -1.11 -5.84
N PRO A 133 10.69 -0.23 -5.31
CA PRO A 133 11.13 0.93 -6.07
C PRO A 133 11.90 0.51 -7.33
N SER A 134 11.82 1.32 -8.38
CA SER A 134 12.49 1.10 -9.67
C SER A 134 14.01 0.89 -9.54
N ASP A 135 14.64 1.60 -8.59
CA ASP A 135 16.09 1.56 -8.35
C ASP A 135 16.49 0.64 -7.18
N GLY A 136 15.61 -0.30 -6.80
CA GLY A 136 15.83 -1.21 -5.68
C GLY A 136 15.61 -0.56 -4.30
N PRO A 137 16.19 -1.09 -3.21
CA PRO A 137 15.85 -0.70 -1.82
C PRO A 137 16.07 0.76 -1.46
N ASN A 138 16.82 1.51 -2.28
CA ASN A 138 17.14 2.91 -2.05
C ASN A 138 16.39 3.87 -3.00
N GLY A 139 15.56 3.34 -3.89
CA GLY A 139 14.75 4.14 -4.82
C GLY A 139 13.47 4.67 -4.17
N SER A 140 12.91 5.73 -4.74
CA SER A 140 11.57 6.21 -4.39
C SER A 140 10.49 5.42 -5.13
N LEU A 141 9.35 5.21 -4.50
CA LEU A 141 8.17 4.66 -5.18
C LEU A 141 7.65 5.68 -6.22
N GLY A 142 7.46 5.27 -7.48
CA GLY A 142 7.05 6.20 -8.54
C GLY A 142 6.72 5.55 -9.89
N LYS A 143 6.38 6.35 -10.90
CA LYS A 143 6.14 5.87 -12.27
C LYS A 143 7.39 5.15 -12.77
N GLY A 144 7.24 3.87 -13.14
CA GLY A 144 8.34 2.98 -13.52
C GLY A 144 8.86 2.09 -12.39
N SER A 145 8.38 2.24 -11.15
CA SER A 145 8.62 1.25 -10.09
C SER A 145 7.97 -0.07 -10.47
N ASN A 146 8.78 -1.13 -10.56
CA ASN A 146 8.28 -2.45 -10.85
C ASN A 146 7.54 -3.00 -9.63
N VAL A 147 6.35 -3.52 -9.84
CA VAL A 147 5.63 -4.22 -8.79
C VAL A 147 5.98 -5.70 -8.86
N CYS A 148 6.45 -6.25 -7.76
CA CYS A 148 6.77 -7.66 -7.65
C CYS A 148 5.55 -8.40 -7.13
N VAL A 149 4.96 -9.24 -7.96
CA VAL A 149 3.85 -10.12 -7.57
C VAL A 149 4.44 -11.44 -7.08
N LYS A 150 4.24 -11.71 -5.79
CA LYS A 150 4.75 -12.88 -5.09
C LYS A 150 3.83 -14.07 -5.29
N HIS A 151 4.33 -15.11 -5.94
CA HIS A 151 3.54 -16.32 -6.17
C HIS A 151 3.96 -17.45 -5.23
N ASN A 152 3.34 -17.52 -4.05
CA ASN A 152 3.66 -18.56 -3.05
C ASN A 152 3.11 -19.97 -3.37
N PHE A 153 2.71 -20.23 -4.62
CA PHE A 153 2.07 -21.47 -5.07
C PHE A 153 2.88 -22.22 -6.14
N GLY A 154 4.21 -22.17 -6.06
CA GLY A 154 5.10 -22.88 -6.99
C GLY A 154 5.23 -22.21 -8.36
N ARG A 155 4.82 -20.95 -8.49
CA ARG A 155 5.13 -20.11 -9.66
C ARG A 155 6.23 -19.12 -9.30
N GLN A 156 6.96 -18.64 -10.30
CA GLN A 156 7.98 -17.63 -10.10
C GLN A 156 7.33 -16.26 -9.83
N ASP A 157 8.05 -15.43 -9.07
CA ASP A 157 7.69 -14.02 -8.89
C ASP A 157 7.70 -13.29 -10.24
N VAL A 158 6.74 -12.40 -10.45
CA VAL A 158 6.59 -11.63 -11.69
C VAL A 158 6.78 -10.16 -11.40
N PHE A 159 7.54 -9.46 -12.25
CA PHE A 159 7.65 -8.00 -12.22
C PHE A 159 6.71 -7.40 -13.26
N VAL A 160 5.83 -6.51 -12.82
CA VAL A 160 4.87 -5.82 -13.70
C VAL A 160 5.13 -4.30 -13.69
N PRO A 161 4.85 -3.61 -14.82
CA PRO A 161 5.36 -2.26 -15.07
C PRO A 161 4.60 -1.15 -14.31
N ASP A 162 3.49 -1.48 -13.65
CA ASP A 162 2.69 -0.52 -12.90
C ASP A 162 1.89 -1.16 -11.75
N LEU A 163 1.48 -0.32 -10.80
CA LEU A 163 0.77 -0.76 -9.60
C LEU A 163 -0.64 -1.29 -9.88
N MET A 164 -1.35 -0.76 -10.87
CA MET A 164 -2.70 -1.24 -11.18
C MET A 164 -2.66 -2.66 -11.76
N SER A 165 -1.76 -2.92 -12.71
CA SER A 165 -1.53 -4.25 -13.25
C SER A 165 -1.11 -5.24 -12.17
N GLY A 166 -0.24 -4.83 -11.24
CA GLY A 166 0.13 -5.67 -10.09
C GLY A 166 -1.03 -6.01 -9.18
N LEU A 167 -1.91 -5.04 -8.89
CA LEU A 167 -3.09 -5.27 -8.08
C LEU A 167 -4.13 -6.17 -8.77
N LEU A 168 -4.23 -6.13 -10.10
CA LEU A 168 -5.08 -7.05 -10.86
C LEU A 168 -4.57 -8.50 -10.78
N GLU A 169 -3.25 -8.69 -10.92
CA GLU A 169 -2.63 -10.01 -10.73
C GLU A 169 -2.79 -10.52 -9.29
N ALA A 170 -2.58 -9.65 -8.31
CA ALA A 170 -2.79 -9.98 -6.90
C ALA A 170 -4.24 -10.39 -6.62
N GLN A 171 -5.22 -9.72 -7.24
CA GLN A 171 -6.62 -10.11 -7.15
C GLN A 171 -6.85 -11.52 -7.73
N GLY A 172 -6.28 -11.82 -8.90
CA GLY A 172 -6.38 -13.14 -9.52
C GLY A 172 -5.78 -14.25 -8.65
N ILE A 173 -4.71 -13.95 -7.90
CA ILE A 173 -4.15 -14.88 -6.90
C ILE A 173 -5.18 -15.14 -5.78
N VAL A 174 -5.77 -14.10 -5.22
CA VAL A 174 -6.79 -14.22 -4.16
C VAL A 174 -7.97 -15.06 -4.64
N GLU A 175 -8.52 -14.78 -5.82
CA GLU A 175 -9.63 -15.52 -6.42
C GLU A 175 -9.27 -16.99 -6.68
N SER A 176 -8.07 -17.27 -7.18
CA SER A 176 -7.57 -18.62 -7.42
C SER A 176 -7.43 -19.41 -6.11
N VAL A 177 -6.89 -18.78 -5.07
CA VAL A 177 -6.76 -19.36 -3.74
C VAL A 177 -8.14 -19.68 -3.18
N GLU A 178 -9.06 -18.73 -3.25
CA GLU A 178 -10.43 -18.87 -2.78
C GLU A 178 -11.18 -20.01 -3.48
N LYS A 179 -10.99 -20.15 -4.79
CA LYS A 179 -11.57 -21.24 -5.57
C LYS A 179 -11.01 -22.61 -5.19
N ASN A 180 -9.71 -22.70 -4.91
CA ASN A 180 -9.03 -23.97 -4.68
C ASN A 180 -9.07 -24.43 -3.21
N PHE A 181 -9.15 -23.49 -2.27
CA PHE A 181 -9.06 -23.77 -0.83
C PHE A 181 -10.31 -23.37 -0.03
N GLY A 182 -11.25 -22.64 -0.64
CA GLY A 182 -12.46 -22.14 0.01
C GLY A 182 -12.26 -20.79 0.69
N VAL A 183 -13.34 -20.02 0.79
CA VAL A 183 -13.33 -18.58 1.20
C VAL A 183 -13.74 -18.37 2.66
N ASP A 184 -14.38 -19.35 3.30
CA ASP A 184 -15.14 -19.14 4.52
C ASP A 184 -14.42 -19.62 5.79
N ALA A 185 -13.56 -18.77 6.35
CA ALA A 185 -13.39 -18.69 7.79
C ALA A 185 -14.06 -17.39 8.28
N LYS A 186 -15.40 -17.34 8.24
CA LYS A 186 -16.10 -16.49 9.23
C LYS A 186 -15.56 -16.91 10.61
N PRO A 187 -15.27 -15.99 11.54
CA PRO A 187 -15.00 -16.39 12.91
C PRO A 187 -16.24 -17.14 13.39
N THR A 188 -16.15 -18.46 13.45
CA THR A 188 -17.20 -19.31 13.97
C THR A 188 -17.37 -18.87 15.42
N LYS A 189 -18.50 -18.21 15.73
CA LYS A 189 -18.96 -18.12 17.11
C LYS A 189 -18.86 -19.54 17.66
N LYS A 190 -18.00 -19.72 18.66
CA LYS A 190 -17.84 -20.99 19.38
C LYS A 190 -19.23 -21.58 19.60
N SER A 191 -19.58 -22.61 18.84
CA SER A 191 -20.69 -23.45 19.24
C SER A 191 -20.23 -24.07 20.54
N ARG A 192 -20.85 -23.66 21.65
CA ARG A 192 -20.74 -24.41 22.89
C ARG A 192 -21.13 -25.84 22.54
N LEU A 193 -20.17 -26.75 22.56
CA LEU A 193 -20.44 -28.18 22.67
C LEU A 193 -21.39 -28.32 23.87
N LYS A 194 -22.62 -28.72 23.60
CA LYS A 194 -23.47 -29.28 24.65
C LYS A 194 -22.84 -30.63 24.97
N MET A 195 -22.27 -30.72 26.18
CA MET A 195 -22.09 -32.01 26.86
C MET A 195 -23.45 -32.58 27.22
#